data_AF-A0A7T4URI1-F1
#
_entry.id   AF-A0A7T4URI1-F1
#
_cell.length_a   1.000
_cell.length_b   1.000
_cell.length_c   1.000
_cell.angle_alpha   90.00
_cell.angle_beta   90.00
_cell.angle_gamma   90.00
#
_symmetry.space_group_name_H-M   'P 1'
#
loop_
_entity.id
_entity.type
_entity.pdbx_description
1 polymer ?
#
loop_
_entity_poly.entity_id
_entity_poly.type
_entity_poly.pdbx_seq_one_letter_code
_entity_poly.pdbx_strand_id
1 'polypeptide(L)'
;MTNHRSVYYIDLVLFLVLATPGLNHYLLEFVLSFSASDWSAASLSLATPLLGLAGVLGLGLAWIRLASTDSRLIVQTSLLVKLAAAAWLGWLALSGVSVIFAVFAAADLFAASLLILALVR
;
A
#
# COMPACT_ATOMS: atom_id res chain seq x y z
N MET A 1 20.13 -14.80 -1.44
CA MET A 1 19.84 -13.49 -2.04
C MET A 1 18.41 -13.13 -1.66
N THR A 2 18.19 -12.08 -0.88
CA THR A 2 16.82 -11.61 -0.58
C THR A 2 16.24 -11.04 -1.87
N ASN A 3 15.24 -11.73 -2.43
CA ASN A 3 14.60 -11.34 -3.68
C ASN A 3 13.71 -10.12 -3.44
N HIS A 4 14.30 -8.92 -3.42
CA HIS A 4 13.60 -7.65 -3.16
C HIS A 4 12.45 -7.40 -4.15
N ARG A 5 12.44 -8.07 -5.31
CA ARG A 5 11.33 -8.03 -6.27
C ARG A 5 10.04 -8.63 -5.71
N SER A 6 10.09 -9.43 -4.64
CA SER A 6 8.89 -9.89 -3.91
C SER A 6 8.05 -8.72 -3.41
N VAL A 7 8.67 -7.59 -3.07
CA VAL A 7 7.95 -6.35 -2.68
C VAL A 7 7.05 -5.88 -3.82
N TYR A 8 7.54 -5.91 -5.05
CA TYR A 8 6.78 -5.45 -6.21
C TYR A 8 5.62 -6.38 -6.56
N TYR A 9 5.80 -7.70 -6.37
CA TYR A 9 4.71 -8.67 -6.53
C TYR A 9 3.61 -8.47 -5.49
N ILE A 10 3.98 -8.23 -4.23
CA ILE A 10 3.01 -7.96 -3.15
C ILE A 10 2.25 -6.67 -3.46
N ASP A 11 2.95 -5.61 -3.87
CA ASP A 11 2.31 -4.35 -4.28
C ASP A 11 1.32 -4.57 -5.43
N LEU A 12 1.70 -5.35 -6.45
CA LEU A 12 0.84 -5.66 -7.58
C LEU A 12 -0.46 -6.35 -7.14
N VAL A 13 -0.35 -7.35 -6.26
CA VAL A 13 -1.51 -8.09 -5.73
C VAL A 13 -2.40 -7.17 -4.89
N LEU A 14 -1.81 -6.37 -4.00
CA LEU A 14 -2.55 -5.40 -3.19
C LEU A 14 -3.33 -4.43 -4.08
N PHE A 15 -2.67 -3.85 -5.07
CA PHE A 15 -3.31 -2.91 -5.98
C PHE A 15 -4.35 -3.56 -6.90
N LEU A 16 -4.19 -4.84 -7.23
CA LEU A 16 -5.21 -5.61 -7.95
C LEU A 16 -6.49 -5.76 -7.11
N VAL A 17 -6.34 -6.09 -5.82
CA VAL A 17 -7.47 -6.16 -4.87
C VAL A 17 -8.15 -4.80 -4.75
N LEU A 18 -7.38 -3.72 -4.62
CA LEU A 18 -7.90 -2.36 -4.55
C LEU A 18 -8.57 -1.90 -5.85
N ALA A 19 -8.07 -2.32 -7.01
CA ALA A 19 -8.61 -1.95 -8.31
C ALA A 19 -9.91 -2.69 -8.67
N THR A 20 -10.14 -3.86 -8.06
CA THR A 20 -11.28 -4.72 -8.39
C THR A 20 -12.55 -4.22 -7.70
N PRO A 21 -13.60 -3.83 -8.45
CA PRO A 21 -14.87 -3.42 -7.85
C PRO A 21 -15.45 -4.53 -6.97
N GLY A 22 -15.96 -4.16 -5.80
CA GLY A 22 -16.47 -5.10 -4.80
C GLY A 22 -15.40 -5.57 -3.82
N LEU A 23 -14.25 -6.05 -4.30
CA LEU A 23 -13.13 -6.41 -3.40
C LEU A 23 -12.59 -5.20 -2.64
N ASN A 24 -12.49 -4.06 -3.31
CA ASN A 24 -12.08 -2.80 -2.69
C ASN A 24 -13.05 -2.33 -1.60
N HIS A 25 -14.34 -2.57 -1.78
CA HIS A 25 -15.38 -2.26 -0.81
C HIS A 25 -15.25 -3.15 0.42
N TYR A 26 -15.16 -4.47 0.23
CA TYR A 26 -14.93 -5.42 1.32
C TYR A 26 -13.64 -5.13 2.09
N LEU A 27 -12.56 -4.76 1.40
CA LEU A 27 -11.31 -4.37 2.04
C LEU A 27 -11.49 -3.12 2.90
N LEU A 28 -12.21 -2.11 2.39
CA LEU A 28 -12.47 -0.88 3.14
C LEU A 28 -13.33 -1.15 4.38
N GLU A 29 -14.40 -1.93 4.25
CA GLU A 29 -15.22 -2.37 5.40
C GLU A 29 -14.38 -3.14 6.43
N PHE A 30 -13.54 -4.07 5.97
CA PHE A 30 -12.63 -4.81 6.82
C PHE A 30 -11.67 -3.88 7.57
N VAL A 31 -11.02 -2.94 6.88
CA VAL A 31 -10.09 -1.98 7.49
C VAL A 31 -10.78 -1.09 8.52
N LEU A 32 -12.00 -0.64 8.21
CA LEU A 32 -12.79 0.21 9.08
C LEU A 32 -13.45 -0.54 10.24
N SER A 33 -13.57 -1.87 10.18
CA SER A 33 -14.02 -2.68 11.32
C SER A 33 -13.09 -2.59 12.54
N PHE A 34 -11.85 -2.14 12.33
CA PHE A 34 -10.86 -1.85 13.39
C PHE A 34 -10.83 -0.35 13.78
N SER A 35 -11.76 0.46 13.28
CA SER A 35 -11.90 1.86 13.64
C SER A 35 -12.60 2.01 14.99
N ALA A 36 -12.18 3.00 15.77
CA ALA A 36 -12.92 3.46 16.95
C ALA A 36 -13.98 4.52 16.59
N SER A 37 -14.02 4.96 15.32
CA SER A 37 -14.92 6.00 14.83
C SER A 37 -16.02 5.40 13.96
N ASP A 38 -17.24 5.91 14.10
CA ASP A 38 -18.36 5.51 13.27
C ASP A 38 -18.27 6.17 11.89
N TRP A 39 -17.99 5.37 10.88
CA TRP A 39 -17.97 5.81 9.48
C TRP A 39 -19.39 5.79 8.91
N SER A 40 -19.83 6.91 8.35
CA SER A 40 -21.13 6.97 7.70
C SER A 40 -21.13 6.19 6.38
N ALA A 41 -22.29 5.63 5.99
CA ALA A 41 -22.45 4.98 4.69
C ALA A 41 -22.15 5.92 3.50
N ALA A 42 -22.38 7.23 3.66
CA ALA A 42 -22.05 8.24 2.66
C ALA A 42 -20.53 8.45 2.52
N SER A 43 -19.79 8.40 3.63
CA SER A 43 -18.32 8.47 3.61
C SER A 43 -17.73 7.23 2.92
N LEU A 44 -18.31 6.05 3.19
CA LEU A 44 -17.88 4.79 2.59
C LEU A 44 -18.13 4.75 1.07
N SER A 45 -19.29 5.25 0.62
CA SER A 45 -19.66 5.27 -0.80
C SER A 45 -18.80 6.23 -1.62
N LEU A 46 -18.33 7.33 -1.01
CA LEU A 46 -17.37 8.25 -1.64
C LEU A 46 -15.92 7.71 -1.63
N ALA A 47 -15.52 7.03 -0.56
CA ALA A 47 -14.16 6.51 -0.41
C ALA A 47 -13.89 5.30 -1.31
N THR A 48 -14.87 4.41 -1.51
CA THR A 48 -14.73 3.19 -2.31
C THR A 48 -14.23 3.44 -3.75
N PRO A 49 -14.83 4.35 -4.56
CA PRO A 49 -14.35 4.60 -5.92
C PRO A 49 -12.97 5.28 -5.95
N LEU A 50 -12.67 6.15 -4.98
CA LEU A 50 -11.34 6.78 -4.86
C LEU A 50 -10.25 5.74 -4.57
N LEU A 51 -10.56 4.80 -3.68
CA LEU A 51 -9.68 3.66 -3.38
C LEU A 51 -9.51 2.76 -4.61
N GLY A 52 -10.57 2.57 -5.40
CA GLY A 52 -10.54 1.90 -6.69
C GLY A 52 -9.58 2.55 -7.69
N LEU A 53 -9.69 3.87 -7.88
CA LEU A 53 -8.81 4.64 -8.76
C LEU A 53 -7.35 4.59 -8.29
N ALA A 54 -7.12 4.73 -6.98
CA ALA A 54 -5.78 4.58 -6.41
C ALA A 54 -5.23 3.16 -6.65
N GLY A 55 -6.08 2.13 -6.55
CA GLY A 55 -5.76 0.75 -6.90
C GLY A 55 -5.31 0.60 -8.35
N VAL A 56 -6.07 1.12 -9.32
CA VAL A 56 -5.73 1.05 -10.75
C VAL A 56 -4.40 1.73 -11.05
N LEU A 57 -4.18 2.94 -10.50
CA LEU A 57 -2.94 3.69 -10.68
C LEU A 57 -1.75 2.95 -10.05
N GLY A 58 -1.92 2.47 -8.81
CA GLY A 58 -0.90 1.70 -8.10
C GLY A 58 -0.54 0.40 -8.83
N LEU A 59 -1.53 -0.28 -9.41
CA LEU A 59 -1.35 -1.51 -10.18
C LEU A 59 -0.49 -1.24 -11.42
N GLY A 60 -0.78 -0.17 -12.15
CA GLY A 60 0.02 0.24 -13.30
C GLY A 60 1.47 0.53 -12.91
N LEU A 61 1.69 1.28 -11.82
CA LEU A 61 3.03 1.59 -11.32
C LEU A 61 3.78 0.35 -10.81
N ALA A 62 3.12 -0.55 -10.10
CA ALA A 62 3.70 -1.82 -9.65
C ALA A 62 4.06 -2.72 -10.83
N TRP A 63 3.21 -2.78 -11.85
CA TRP A 63 3.48 -3.51 -13.09
C TRP A 63 4.69 -2.95 -13.83
N ILE A 64 4.78 -1.62 -14.00
CA ILE A 64 5.93 -0.97 -14.65
C ILE A 64 7.23 -1.29 -13.88
N ARG A 65 7.21 -1.24 -12.54
CA ARG A 65 8.37 -1.60 -11.72
C ARG A 65 8.79 -3.06 -11.91
N LEU A 66 7.84 -3.99 -12.01
CA LEU A 66 8.12 -5.40 -12.29
C LEU A 66 8.64 -5.63 -13.71
N ALA A 67 8.06 -4.96 -14.70
CA ALA A 67 8.45 -5.11 -16.11
C ALA A 67 9.80 -4.46 -16.43
N SER A 68 10.23 -3.50 -15.60
CA SER A 68 11.50 -2.81 -15.78
C SER A 68 12.68 -3.68 -15.35
N THR A 69 13.81 -3.50 -16.04
CA THR A 69 15.11 -4.03 -15.62
C THR A 69 15.49 -3.44 -14.28
N ASP A 70 16.04 -4.26 -13.38
CA ASP A 70 16.49 -3.79 -12.07
C ASP A 70 17.52 -2.66 -12.26
N SER A 71 17.21 -1.51 -11.67
CA SER A 71 18.10 -0.36 -11.64
C SER A 71 18.07 0.26 -10.25
N ARG A 72 19.20 0.85 -9.85
CA ARG A 72 19.33 1.49 -8.54
C ARG A 72 18.27 2.59 -8.32
N LEU A 73 17.91 3.31 -9.39
CA LEU A 73 16.89 4.34 -9.36
C LEU A 73 15.49 3.77 -9.05
N ILE A 74 15.13 2.63 -9.64
CA ILE A 74 13.84 1.96 -9.37
C ILE A 74 13.75 1.50 -7.91
N VAL A 75 14.85 0.98 -7.36
CA VAL A 75 14.90 0.56 -5.96
C VAL A 75 14.82 1.76 -5.02
N GLN A 76 15.52 2.87 -5.33
CA GLN A 76 15.46 4.12 -4.55
C GLN A 76 14.07 4.75 -4.57
N THR A 77 13.45 4.87 -5.74
CA THR A 77 12.08 5.40 -5.87
C THR A 77 11.08 4.52 -5.13
N SER A 78 11.19 3.19 -5.24
CA SER A 78 10.36 2.25 -4.47
C SER A 78 10.55 2.40 -2.96
N LEU A 79 11.79 2.60 -2.50
CA LEU A 79 12.08 2.84 -1.09
C LEU A 79 11.38 4.11 -0.60
N LEU A 80 11.48 5.21 -1.34
CA LEU A 80 10.81 6.47 -1.00
C LEU A 80 9.30 6.31 -0.94
N VAL A 81 8.70 5.58 -1.88
CA VAL A 81 7.26 5.28 -1.88
C VAL A 81 6.88 4.49 -0.64
N LYS A 82 7.66 3.47 -0.25
CA LYS A 82 7.40 2.68 0.96
C LYS A 82 7.52 3.49 2.24
N LEU A 83 8.53 4.35 2.34
CA LEU A 83 8.67 5.23 3.50
C LEU A 83 7.54 6.27 3.58
N ALA A 84 7.14 6.85 2.45
CA ALA A 84 6.01 7.78 2.39
C ALA A 84 4.68 7.10 2.76
N ALA A 85 4.45 5.89 2.25
CA ALA A 85 3.28 5.08 2.59
C ALA A 85 3.26 4.72 4.08
N ALA A 86 4.38 4.25 4.64
CA ALA A 86 4.50 3.95 6.06
C ALA A 86 4.23 5.19 6.94
N ALA A 87 4.77 6.36 6.57
CA ALA A 87 4.54 7.61 7.29
C ALA A 87 3.07 8.03 7.24
N TRP A 88 2.45 7.95 6.06
CA TRP A 88 1.04 8.28 5.88
C TRP A 88 0.12 7.35 6.66
N LEU A 89 0.32 6.03 6.56
CA LEU A 89 -0.45 5.02 7.28
C LEU A 89 -0.25 5.14 8.79
N GLY A 90 0.99 5.41 9.24
CA GLY A 90 1.28 5.69 10.65
C GLY A 90 0.52 6.91 11.16
N TRP A 91 0.46 7.99 10.37
CA TRP A 91 -0.32 9.18 10.71
C TRP A 91 -1.83 8.89 10.79
N LEU A 92 -2.39 8.10 9.86
CA LEU A 92 -3.80 7.67 9.92
C LEU A 92 -4.10 6.84 11.18
N ALA A 93 -3.19 5.96 11.58
CA ALA A 93 -3.32 5.19 12.81
C ALA A 93 -3.31 6.10 14.06
N LEU A 94 -2.36 7.03 14.13
CA LEU A 94 -2.26 8.00 15.23
C LEU A 94 -3.43 8.98 15.30
N SER A 95 -4.06 9.26 14.15
CA SER A 95 -5.26 10.09 14.07
C SER A 95 -6.54 9.36 14.48
N GLY A 96 -6.45 8.07 14.85
CA GLY A 96 -7.58 7.27 15.32
C GLY A 96 -8.47 6.71 14.21
N VAL A 97 -8.05 6.78 12.94
CA VAL A 97 -8.87 6.32 11.82
C VAL A 97 -9.09 4.82 11.86
N SER A 98 -8.02 4.05 12.04
CA SER A 98 -8.10 2.59 12.28
C SER A 98 -6.74 2.09 12.75
N VAL A 99 -6.72 1.23 13.78
CA VAL A 99 -5.47 0.69 14.32
C VAL A 99 -4.75 -0.21 13.32
N ILE A 100 -5.48 -0.81 12.37
CA ILE A 100 -4.88 -1.70 11.36
C ILE A 100 -3.91 -0.95 10.43
N PHE A 101 -4.05 0.38 10.29
CA PHE A 101 -3.09 1.18 9.54
C PHE A 101 -1.69 1.15 10.17
N ALA A 102 -1.55 0.91 11.47
CA ALA A 102 -0.25 0.70 12.09
C ALA A 102 0.41 -0.61 11.62
N VAL A 103 -0.39 -1.66 11.41
CA VAL A 103 0.08 -2.94 10.87
C VAL A 103 0.53 -2.77 9.42
N PHE A 104 -0.23 -2.06 8.60
CA PHE A 104 0.17 -1.76 7.23
C PHE A 104 1.42 -0.87 7.16
N ALA A 105 1.52 0.14 8.03
CA ALA A 105 2.73 0.95 8.15
C ALA A 105 3.97 0.11 8.50
N ALA A 106 3.83 -0.83 9.43
CA ALA A 106 4.90 -1.77 9.78
C ALA A 106 5.29 -2.68 8.60
N ALA A 107 4.31 -3.15 7.82
CA ALA A 107 4.57 -3.93 6.60
C ALA A 107 5.34 -3.12 5.56
N ASP A 108 5.01 -1.83 5.37
CA ASP A 108 5.74 -0.95 4.46
C ASP A 108 7.16 -0.62 4.96
N LEU A 109 7.36 -0.45 6.28
CA LEU A 109 8.70 -0.32 6.86
C LEU A 109 9.54 -1.59 6.68
N PHE A 110 8.93 -2.76 6.82
CA PHE A 110 9.60 -4.02 6.53
C PHE A 110 10.00 -4.11 5.05
N ALA A 111 9.11 -3.77 4.12
CA ALA A 111 9.43 -3.70 2.70
C ALA A 111 10.55 -2.68 2.41
N ALA A 112 10.53 -1.52 3.06
CA ALA A 112 11.59 -0.52 2.97
C ALA A 112 12.94 -1.08 3.42
N SER A 113 12.99 -1.87 4.51
CA SER A 113 14.22 -2.51 4.97
C SER A 113 14.81 -3.48 3.94
N LEU A 114 13.96 -4.24 3.23
CA LEU A 114 14.39 -5.13 2.15
C LEU A 114 14.97 -4.36 0.97
N LEU A 115 14.38 -3.20 0.64
CA LEU A 115 14.87 -2.32 -0.43
C LEU A 115 16.19 -1.63 -0.05
N ILE A 116 16.35 -1.22 1.21
CA ILE A 116 17.63 -0.69 1.73
C ILE A 116 18.73 -1.75 1.60
N LEU A 117 18.45 -2.99 2.02
CA LEU A 117 19.40 -4.11 1.86
C LEU A 117 19.76 -4.38 0.40
N ALA A 118 18.84 -4.15 -0.53
CA ALA A 118 19.10 -4.26 -1.97
C ALA A 118 19.91 -3.09 -2.55
N LEU A 119 19.93 -1.92 -1.91
CA LEU A 119 20.72 -0.76 -2.34
C LEU A 119 22.16 -0.74 -1.82
N VAL A 120 22.39 -1.40 -0.68
CA VAL A 120 23.70 -1.49 -0.03
C VAL A 120 24.54 -2.64 -0.60
N ARG A 121 23.89 -3.65 -1.18
CA ARG A 121 24.53 -4.77 -1.88
C ARG A 121 24.74 -4.43 -3.35
#